data_AF-A0A7V6ZIF0-F1
#
_entry.id   AF-A0A7V6ZIF0-F1
#
_cell.length_a   1.000
_cell.length_b   1.000
_cell.length_c   1.000
_cell.angle_alpha   90.00
_cell.angle_beta   90.00
_cell.angle_gamma   90.00
#
_symmetry.space_group_name_H-M   'P 1'
#
loop_
_entity.id
_entity.type
_entity.pdbx_description
1 polymer ?
#
loop_
_entity_poly.entity_id
_entity_poly.type
_entity_poly.pdbx_seq_one_letter_code
_entity_poly.pdbx_strand_id
1 'polypeptide(L)' 'MDWGEYALAFAAFFLTHSLPVRPPLRPWAVARLGRAGFAAAYSALSLAALAWLIVAAGRAPYLGLWDWAPWQNHVVL' A
#
# COMPACT_ATOMS: atom_id res chain seq x y z
N MET A 1 -5.86 -8.54 -17.51
CA MET A 1 -5.88 -9.64 -16.51
C MET A 1 -4.47 -10.15 -16.39
N ASP A 2 -3.58 -9.39 -15.74
CA ASP A 2 -2.19 -9.79 -15.66
C ASP A 2 -1.63 -9.51 -14.26
N TRP A 3 -0.89 -10.48 -13.73
CA TRP A 3 -0.21 -10.38 -12.44
C TRP A 3 0.79 -9.22 -12.44
N GLY A 4 1.26 -8.80 -13.62
CA GLY A 4 2.18 -7.67 -13.78
C GLY A 4 1.65 -6.35 -13.22
N GLU A 5 0.39 -5.99 -13.48
CA GLU A 5 -0.19 -4.75 -12.93
C GLU A 5 -0.25 -4.81 -11.40
N TYR A 6 -0.68 -5.94 -10.85
CA TYR A 6 -0.76 -6.13 -9.41
C TYR A 6 0.62 -6.08 -8.75
N ALA A 7 1.63 -6.76 -9.32
CA ALA A 7 3.00 -6.73 -8.84
C ALA A 7 3.59 -5.30 -8.87
N LEU A 8 3.31 -4.55 -9.94
CA LEU A 8 3.73 -3.15 -10.05
C LEU A 8 3.05 -2.26 -9.01
N ALA A 9 1.72 -2.37 -8.86
CA ALA A 9 0.96 -1.61 -7.87
C ALA A 9 1.44 -1.94 -6.45
N PHE A 10 1.76 -3.21 -6.17
CA PHE A 10 2.31 -3.64 -4.89
C PHE A 10 3.69 -3.03 -4.65
N ALA A 11 4.59 -3.10 -5.62
CA ALA A 11 5.92 -2.51 -5.51
C ALA A 11 5.85 -0.99 -5.33
N ALA A 12 5.00 -0.31 -6.11
CA ALA A 12 4.78 1.13 -5.99
C ALA A 12 4.24 1.50 -4.62
N PHE A 13 3.19 0.82 -4.12
CA PHE A 13 2.66 1.02 -2.78
C PHE A 13 3.72 0.78 -1.70
N PHE A 14 4.43 -0.34 -1.76
CA PHE A 14 5.47 -0.68 -0.79
C PHE A 14 6.58 0.38 -0.72
N LEU A 15 7.08 0.83 -1.87
CA LEU A 15 8.14 1.82 -1.93
C LEU A 15 7.65 3.21 -1.49
N THR A 16 6.51 3.67 -2.02
CA THR A 16 5.95 5.00 -1.70
C THR A 16 5.47 5.10 -0.26
N HIS A 17 5.10 3.99 0.37
CA HIS A 17 4.74 3.97 1.79
C HIS A 17 5.98 3.84 2.69
N SER A 18 6.91 2.95 2.36
CA SER A 18 8.04 2.64 3.25
C SER A 18 9.20 3.63 3.17
N LEU A 19 9.48 4.22 2.01
CA LEU A 19 10.64 5.08 1.82
C LEU A 19 10.50 6.47 2.49
N PRO A 20 9.37 7.20 2.38
CA PRO A 20 9.27 8.57 2.90
C PRO A 20 9.50 8.70 4.40
N VAL A 21 9.30 7.62 5.15
CA VAL A 21 9.48 7.59 6.61
C VAL A 21 10.90 7.20 7.05
N ARG A 22 11.75 6.71 6.14
CA ARG A 22 13.13 6.32 6.46
C ARG A 22 14.03 7.55 6.66
N PRO A 23 14.94 7.53 7.63
CA PRO A 23 16.11 8.41 7.61
C PRO A 23 16.96 8.07 6.37
N PRO A 24 17.42 9.05 5.55
CA PRO A 24 17.43 10.51 5.71
C PRO A 24 16.32 11.29 4.97
N LEU A 25 15.36 10.59 4.34
CA LEU A 25 14.35 11.18 3.47
C LEU A 25 13.34 12.03 4.24
N ARG A 26 12.89 11.53 5.40
CA ARG A 26 11.86 12.22 6.20
C ARG A 26 12.29 13.62 6.66
N PRO A 27 13.48 13.84 7.28
CA PRO A 27 13.91 15.18 7.65
C PRO A 27 14.01 16.15 6.47
N TRP A 28 14.55 15.68 5.34
CA TRP A 28 14.67 16.48 4.11
C TRP A 28 13.31 16.90 3.55
N ALA A 29 12.33 16.00 3.56
CA ALA A 29 10.98 16.26 3.07
C ALA A 29 10.21 17.20 3.99
N VAL A 30 10.33 17.00 5.32
CA VAL A 30 9.74 17.88 6.32
C VAL A 30 10.35 19.28 6.27
N ALA A 31 11.66 19.40 6.00
CA ALA A 31 12.32 20.71 5.84
C ALA A 31 11.78 21.51 4.64
N ARG A 32 11.34 20.84 3.57
CA ARG A 32 10.76 21.50 2.38
C ARG A 32 9.26 21.76 2.47
N LEU A 33 8.50 20.81 3.01
CA LEU A 33 7.03 20.82 3.00
C LEU A 33 6.43 21.29 4.33
N GLY A 34 7.24 21.40 5.38
CA GLY A 34 6.77 21.47 6.75
C GLY A 34 6.20 20.14 7.24
N ARG A 35 5.93 20.06 8.54
CA ARG A 35 5.37 18.83 9.16
C ARG A 35 3.98 18.51 8.65
N ALA A 36 3.09 19.50 8.58
CA ALA A 36 1.71 19.33 8.13
C ALA A 36 1.64 19.02 6.63
N GLY A 37 2.40 19.73 5.80
CA GLY A 37 2.46 19.48 4.36
C GLY A 37 3.00 18.08 4.04
N PHE A 38 4.05 17.65 4.74
CA PHE A 38 4.55 16.27 4.63
C PHE A 38 3.47 15.25 5.01
N ALA A 39 2.78 15.44 6.15
CA ALA A 39 1.76 14.51 6.60
C ALA A 39 0.59 14.40 5.60
N ALA A 40 0.10 15.53 5.09
CA ALA A 40 -0.98 15.55 4.10
C ALA A 40 -0.57 14.90 2.78
N ALA A 41 0.57 15.29 2.21
CA ALA A 41 1.06 14.74 0.94
C ALA A 41 1.36 13.24 1.05
N TYR A 42 2.01 12.81 2.12
CA TYR A 42 2.31 11.39 2.37
C TYR A 42 1.03 10.56 2.54
N SER A 43 0.04 11.09 3.27
CA SER A 43 -1.24 10.40 3.46
C SER A 43 -2.01 10.27 2.16
N ALA A 44 -2.09 11.35 1.37
CA ALA A 44 -2.76 11.33 0.07
C ALA A 44 -2.08 10.35 -0.91
N LEU A 45 -0.74 10.38 -0.99
CA LEU A 45 0.03 9.45 -1.81
C LEU A 45 -0.20 7.99 -1.39
N SER A 46 -0.17 7.72 -0.08
CA SER A 46 -0.39 6.37 0.47
C SER A 46 -1.80 5.86 0.17
N LEU A 47 -2.82 6.70 0.34
CA LEU A 47 -4.21 6.33 0.05
C LEU A 47 -4.43 6.10 -1.44
N ALA A 48 -3.86 6.94 -2.31
CA ALA A 48 -3.95 6.76 -3.76
C ALA A 48 -3.28 5.45 -4.21
N ALA A 49 -2.08 5.17 -3.71
CA ALA A 49 -1.38 3.92 -4.02
C ALA A 49 -2.11 2.69 -3.47
N LEU A 50 -2.68 2.77 -2.26
CA LEU A 50 -3.50 1.70 -1.68
C LEU A 50 -4.77 1.46 -2.50
N ALA A 51 -5.47 2.52 -2.90
CA ALA A 51 -6.66 2.40 -3.74
C ALA A 51 -6.32 1.75 -5.08
N TRP A 52 -5.22 2.16 -5.72
CA TRP A 52 -4.76 1.51 -6.95
C TRP A 52 -4.43 0.03 -6.73
N LEU A 53 -3.75 -0.33 -5.64
CA LEU A 53 -3.45 -1.72 -5.29
C LEU A 53 -4.72 -2.56 -5.11
N ILE A 54 -5.75 -2.04 -4.43
CA ILE A 54 -7.04 -2.72 -4.25
C ILE A 54 -7.71 -2.97 -5.60
N VAL A 55 -7.76 -1.95 -6.47
CA VAL A 55 -8.36 -2.09 -7.79
C VAL A 55 -7.55 -3.06 -8.67
N ALA A 56 -6.22 -3.01 -8.62
CA ALA A 56 -5.35 -3.95 -9.34
C ALA A 56 -5.53 -5.39 -8.85
N ALA A 57 -5.69 -5.60 -7.54
CA ALA A 57 -6.00 -6.91 -6.97
C ALA A 57 -7.35 -7.45 -7.50
N GLY A 58 -8.38 -6.59 -7.56
CA GLY A 58 -9.68 -6.96 -8.11
C GLY A 58 -9.67 -7.26 -9.61
N ARG A 59 -8.68 -6.77 -10.37
CA ARG A 59 -8.48 -7.07 -11.80
C ARG A 59 -7.54 -8.25 -12.07
N ALA A 60 -6.75 -8.65 -11.07
CA ALA A 60 -5.83 -9.76 -11.20
C ALA A 60 -6.59 -11.09 -11.29
N PRO A 61 -6.03 -12.11 -11.96
CA PRO A 61 -6.63 -13.44 -11.95
C PRO A 61 -6.78 -13.96 -10.52
N TYR A 62 -7.98 -14.44 -10.17
CA TYR A 62 -8.23 -15.04 -8.87
C TYR A 62 -7.80 -16.51 -8.86
N LEU A 63 -7.01 -16.89 -7.85
CA LEU A 63 -6.66 -18.28 -7.56
C LEU A 63 -7.10 -18.60 -6.12
N GLY A 64 -8.21 -19.32 -5.98
CA GLY A 64 -8.70 -19.79 -4.68
C GLY A 64 -7.82 -20.92 -4.16
N LEU A 65 -6.97 -20.62 -3.17
CA LEU A 65 -6.10 -21.62 -2.54
C LEU A 65 -6.84 -22.47 -1.50
N TRP A 66 -7.76 -21.85 -0.76
CA TRP A 66 -8.66 -22.48 0.20
C TRP A 66 -9.89 -21.58 0.36
N ASP A 67 -11.04 -22.21 0.60
CA ASP A 67 -12.26 -21.48 0.91
C ASP A 67 -12.25 -20.98 2.36
N TRP A 68 -12.99 -19.90 2.58
CA TRP A 68 -13.26 -19.43 3.92
C TRP A 68 -14.16 -20.43 4.66
N ALA A 69 -13.86 -20.66 5.94
CA ALA A 69 -14.68 -21.47 6.83
C ALA A 69 -15.07 -20.67 8.08
N PRO A 70 -16.31 -20.78 8.59
CA PRO A 70 -16.80 -19.96 9.70
C PRO A 70 -15.94 -19.94 10.96
N TRP A 71 -15.27 -21.06 11.25
CA TRP A 71 -14.39 -21.18 12.41
C TRP A 71 -13.14 -20.28 12.33
N GLN A 72 -12.71 -19.87 11.13
CA GLN A 72 -11.51 -19.04 10.93
C GLN A 72 -11.63 -17.66 11.59
N ASN A 73 -12.85 -17.16 11.81
CA ASN A 73 -13.09 -15.90 12.52
C ASN A 73 -12.84 -15.99 14.04
N HIS A 74 -12.73 -17.19 14.58
CA HIS A 74 -12.64 -17.45 16.02
C HIS A 74 -11.28 -17.97 16.46
N VAL A 75 -10.35 -18.20 15.53
CA VAL A 75 -8.99 -18.60 15.87
C VAL A 75 -8.16 -17.35 16.14
N VAL A 76 -7.76 -17.21 17.40
CA VAL A 76 -6.73 -16.25 17.83
C VAL A 76 -5.38 -16.95 17.68
N LEU A 77 -4.40 -16.28 17.08
CA LEU A 77 -3.02 -16.75 16.97
C LEU A 77 -2.35 -16.86 18.35
#